data_AF-A0A2D6HIZ0-F1
#
_entry.id   AF-A0A2D6HIZ0-F1
#
_cell.length_a   1.000
_cell.length_b   1.000
_cell.length_c   1.000
_cell.angle_alpha   90.00
_cell.angle_beta   90.00
_cell.angle_gamma   90.00
#
_symmetry.space_group_name_H-M   'P 1'
#
loop_
_entity.id
_entity.type
_entity.pdbx_description
1 polymer ?
#
loop_
_entity_poly.entity_id
_entity_poly.type
_entity_poly.pdbx_seq_one_letter_code
_entity_poly.pdbx_strand_id
1 'polypeptide(L)' 'MGELETEYGEQMDFRIIPAAETALAAEEIESFGFTALRHGLVTFSAAGEPVGKLPGHNYGREEIVTAIEAALATN' A
#
# COMPACT_ATOMS: atom_id res chain seq x y z
N MET A 1 14.20 -1.15 -0.13
CA MET A 1 13.68 -0.27 0.93
C MET A 1 14.28 1.09 0.69
N GLY A 2 13.42 2.06 0.33
CA GLY A 2 13.79 3.31 -0.33
C GLY A 2 13.51 4.55 0.52
N GLU A 3 13.79 5.73 -0.04
CA GLU A 3 13.73 7.06 0.60
C GLU A 3 12.48 7.29 1.47
N LEU A 4 11.31 6.80 1.03
CA LEU A 4 10.04 6.95 1.75
C LEU A 4 10.01 6.28 3.14
N GLU A 5 10.65 5.13 3.32
CA GLU A 5 10.73 4.48 4.63
C GLU A 5 11.62 5.27 5.60
N THR A 6 12.65 5.96 5.07
CA THR A 6 13.47 6.87 5.88
C THR A 6 12.70 8.13 6.26
N GLU A 7 11.86 8.64 5.38
CA GLU A 7 11.08 9.86 5.61
C GLU A 7 9.87 9.64 6.53
N TYR A 8 9.19 8.51 6.41
CA TYR A 8 7.91 8.25 7.09
C TYR A 8 7.94 7.07 8.07
N GLY A 9 9.06 6.35 8.20
CA GLY A 9 9.15 5.13 9.01
C GLY A 9 8.89 5.31 10.51
N GLU A 10 9.00 6.53 11.04
CA GLU A 10 8.60 6.84 12.42
C GLU A 10 7.08 6.95 12.61
N GLN A 11 6.34 7.19 11.51
CA GLN A 11 4.89 7.43 11.53
C GLN A 11 4.09 6.26 10.91
N MET A 12 4.71 5.49 10.01
CA MET A 12 4.08 4.37 9.31
C MET A 12 5.00 3.16 9.21
N ASP A 13 4.40 1.98 9.27
CA ASP A 13 5.07 0.70 9.02
C ASP A 13 4.99 0.36 7.53
N PHE A 14 6.15 0.10 6.91
CA PHE A 14 6.23 -0.30 5.51
C PHE A 14 6.46 -1.80 5.39
N ARG A 15 5.55 -2.50 4.73
CA ARG A 15 5.68 -3.95 4.48
C ARG A 15 5.61 -4.27 3.00
N ILE A 16 6.57 -5.07 2.55
CA ILE A 16 6.56 -5.67 1.23
C ILE A 16 6.04 -7.10 1.38
N ILE A 17 4.85 -7.36 0.86
CA ILE A 17 4.26 -8.70 0.84
C ILE A 17 4.64 -9.37 -0.48
N PRO A 18 5.31 -10.54 -0.45
CA PRO A 18 5.73 -11.22 -1.67
C PRO A 18 4.53 -11.75 -2.46
N ALA A 19 4.71 -11.91 -3.77
CA ALA A 19 3.68 -12.44 -4.67
C ALA A 19 3.16 -13.82 -4.24
N ALA A 20 4.03 -14.66 -3.64
CA ALA A 20 3.64 -15.97 -3.14
C ALA A 20 2.64 -15.89 -1.97
N GLU A 21 2.76 -14.89 -1.09
CA GLU A 21 1.83 -14.69 0.02
C GLU A 21 0.52 -14.05 -0.45
N THR A 22 0.59 -13.05 -1.33
CA THR A 22 -0.61 -12.44 -1.92
C THR A 22 -1.43 -13.43 -2.77
N ALA A 23 -0.78 -14.42 -3.40
CA ALA A 23 -1.47 -15.50 -4.11
C ALA A 23 -2.29 -16.41 -3.18
N LEU A 24 -1.90 -16.57 -1.91
CA LEU A 24 -2.68 -17.32 -0.91
C LEU A 24 -3.91 -16.55 -0.43
N ALA A 25 -3.93 -15.23 -0.60
CA ALA A 25 -5.02 -14.33 -0.25
C ALA A 25 -5.64 -13.66 -1.49
N ALA A 26 -5.66 -14.36 -2.64
CA ALA A 26 -6.04 -13.78 -3.93
C ALA A 26 -7.42 -13.08 -3.91
N GLU A 27 -8.43 -13.68 -3.27
CA GLU A 27 -9.78 -13.11 -3.16
C GLU A 27 -9.80 -11.77 -2.40
N GLU A 28 -9.02 -11.67 -1.32
CA GLU A 28 -8.89 -10.44 -0.53
C GLU A 28 -8.14 -9.37 -1.32
N ILE A 29 -7.09 -9.76 -2.03
CA ILE A 29 -6.29 -8.87 -2.88
C ILE A 29 -7.12 -8.34 -4.06
N GLU A 30 -7.97 -9.17 -4.67
CA GLU A 30 -8.94 -8.74 -5.68
C GLU A 30 -9.94 -7.72 -5.13
N SER A 31 -10.35 -7.83 -3.86
CA SER A 31 -11.25 -6.86 -3.20
C SER A 31 -10.64 -5.45 -3.08
N PHE A 32 -9.31 -5.34 -3.14
CA PHE A 32 -8.61 -4.07 -3.22
C PHE A 32 -8.37 -3.59 -4.67
N GLY A 33 -8.85 -4.31 -5.67
CA GLY A 33 -8.77 -3.94 -7.09
C GLY A 33 -7.52 -4.46 -7.81
N PHE A 34 -6.74 -5.35 -7.19
CA PHE A 34 -5.54 -5.93 -7.81
C PHE A 34 -5.90 -7.21 -8.60
N THR A 35 -6.32 -7.03 -9.84
CA THR A 35 -6.73 -8.13 -10.74
C THR A 35 -5.55 -8.86 -11.39
N ALA A 36 -4.35 -8.27 -11.36
CA ALA A 36 -3.10 -8.90 -11.78
C ALA A 36 -2.09 -8.77 -10.64
N LEU A 37 -1.68 -9.90 -10.05
CA LEU A 37 -0.73 -10.04 -8.93
C LEU A 37 0.71 -9.62 -9.29
N ARG A 38 0.89 -8.48 -9.96
CA ARG A 38 2.20 -8.00 -10.40
C ARG A 38 2.81 -7.09 -9.34
N HIS A 39 2.20 -5.93 -9.09
CA HIS A 39 2.64 -4.95 -8.10
C HIS A 39 1.45 -4.09 -7.67
N GLY A 40 1.59 -3.45 -6.51
CA GLY A 40 0.52 -2.66 -5.93
C GLY A 40 0.90 -2.04 -4.60
N LEU A 41 0.20 -0.99 -4.21
CA LEU A 41 0.31 -0.37 -2.90
C LEU A 41 -1.08 -0.24 -2.28
N VAL A 42 -1.21 -0.67 -1.03
CA VAL A 42 -2.38 -0.41 -0.18
C VAL A 42 -1.90 0.32 1.06
N THR A 43 -2.55 1.42 1.41
CA THR A 43 -2.34 2.10 2.68
C THR A 43 -3.54 1.87 3.60
N PHE A 44 -3.25 1.73 4.88
CA PHE A 44 -4.23 1.47 5.92
C PHE A 44 -4.20 2.59 6.95
N SER A 45 -5.35 2.92 7.53
CA SER A 45 -5.43 3.79 8.72
C SER A 45 -4.93 3.05 9.97
N ALA A 46 -4.77 3.77 11.08
CA ALA A 46 -4.47 3.15 12.37
C ALA A 46 -5.57 2.20 12.87
N ALA A 47 -6.81 2.35 12.39
CA ALA A 47 -7.92 1.43 12.66
C ALA A 47 -7.86 0.15 11.82
N GLY A 48 -6.92 0.04 10.88
CA GLY A 48 -6.78 -1.10 9.97
C GLY A 48 -7.69 -1.03 8.75
N GLU A 49 -8.31 0.12 8.47
CA GLU A 49 -9.16 0.28 7.30
C GLU A 49 -8.33 0.69 6.08
N PRO A 50 -8.57 0.08 4.90
CA PRO A 50 -7.86 0.45 3.67
C PRO A 50 -8.33 1.82 3.18
N VAL A 51 -7.43 2.80 3.19
CA VAL A 51 -7.71 4.21 2.83
C VAL A 51 -7.17 4.59 1.45
N GLY A 52 -6.11 3.92 0.99
CA GLY A 52 -5.52 4.13 -0.34
C GLY A 52 -5.29 2.79 -1.04
N LYS A 53 -5.67 2.71 -2.31
CA LYS A 53 -5.51 1.52 -3.16
C LYS A 53 -4.92 1.94 -4.50
N LEU A 54 -3.68 1.55 -4.78
CA LEU A 54 -2.97 1.87 -6.01
C LEU A 54 -2.56 0.57 -6.73
N PRO A 55 -3.44 0.01 -7.58
CA PRO A 55 -3.14 -1.18 -8.37
C PRO A 55 -2.16 -0.92 -9.51
N GLY A 56 -1.23 -1.86 -9.73
CA GLY A 56 -0.33 -1.86 -10.89
C GLY A 56 1.11 -1.49 -10.57
N HIS A 57 1.87 -1.11 -11.60
CA HIS A 57 3.31 -0.82 -11.50
C HIS A 57 3.67 0.60 -11.98
N ASN A 58 2.68 1.43 -12.31
CA ASN A 58 2.88 2.75 -12.89
C ASN A 58 2.30 3.85 -12.00
N TYR A 59 2.72 3.90 -10.74
CA TYR A 59 2.44 5.04 -9.85
C TYR A 59 3.74 5.75 -9.49
N GLY A 60 3.71 7.08 -9.58
CA GLY A 60 4.85 7.94 -9.27
C GLY A 60 5.02 8.18 -7.76
N ARG A 61 6.14 8.79 -7.37
CA ARG A 61 6.39 9.19 -5.97
C ARG A 61 5.25 10.07 -5.43
N GLU A 62 4.71 10.98 -6.23
CA GLU A 62 3.63 11.88 -5.84
C GLU A 62 2.35 11.14 -5.43
N GLU A 63 1.98 10.08 -6.16
CA GLU A 63 0.81 9.26 -5.85
C GLU A 63 1.01 8.46 -4.56
N ILE A 64 2.22 7.93 -4.35
CA ILE A 64 2.58 7.20 -3.12
C ILE A 64 2.54 8.16 -1.92
N VAL A 65 3.11 9.36 -2.04
CA VAL A 65 3.10 10.37 -0.97
C VAL A 65 1.66 10.80 -0.66
N THR A 66 0.83 11.02 -1.68
CA THR A 66 -0.58 11.38 -1.47
C THR A 66 -1.33 10.27 -0.70
N ALA A 67 -1.08 8.99 -1.02
CA ALA A 67 -1.69 7.87 -0.31
C ALA A 67 -1.20 7.73 1.15
N ILE A 68 0.07 8.06 1.41
CA ILE A 68 0.67 8.12 2.75
C ILE A 68 0.03 9.25 3.56
N GLU A 69 -0.03 10.46 3.01
CA GLU A 69 -0.62 11.61 3.69
C GLU A 69 -2.11 11.40 3.99
N ALA A 70 -2.86 10.78 3.08
CA ALA A 70 -4.24 10.40 3.32
C ALA A 70 -4.38 9.41 4.49
N ALA A 71 -3.47 8.43 4.59
CA ALA A 71 -3.46 7.48 5.69
C ALA A 71 -3.12 8.13 7.03
N LEU A 72 -2.14 9.03 7.05
CA LEU A 72 -1.74 9.80 8.22
C LEU A 72 -2.81 10.81 8.68
N ALA A 73 -3.60 11.36 7.74
CA ALA A 73 -4.68 12.29 8.06
C ALA A 73 -5.94 11.59 8.63
N THR A 74 -6.04 10.26 8.50
CA THR A 74 -7.19 9.46 8.98
C THR A 74 -6.95 8.91 10.40
N ASN A 75 -6.14 9.64 11.20
CA ASN A 75 -5.72 9.28 12.56
C ASN A 75 -6.47 10.11 13.62
#